data_AF-A0A950TDB5-F1
#
_entry.id   AF-A0A950TDB5-F1
#
_cell.length_a   1.000
_cell.length_b   1.000
_cell.length_c   1.000
_cell.angle_alpha   90.00
_cell.angle_beta   90.00
_cell.angle_gamma   90.00
#
_symmetry.space_group_name_H-M   'P 1'
#
loop_
_entity.id
_entity.type
_entity.pdbx_description
1 polymer ?
#
loop_
_entity_poly.entity_id
_entity_poly.type
_entity_poly.pdbx_seq_one_letter_code
_entity_poly.pdbx_strand_id
1 'polypeptide(L)'
;IAADHGFSTISKQSSTSPAAKADYKDVPKGFLPPGFVAIDLAKALSLPLFDPDAKNAPVADNAHSSRGDGLIGTDPAKPDVVVAANGGSDLVYLPTGDRALAARVVDALLAQDYVSGLFVDDSLGSFPGTLPLSAIGLKGAAVTPSPAIVINFRSFSTGCDQPVLCTAEVADTPLQQGQGMHGNFSRADTMNFMAAIGPDFKTKFVDETPTSNADVGRTIAHVLGLSIPSKGPLVGRVVSEALPNGSAPTVTPQTVRSPVANGLSTVLLRYEVDSVPYFDVAGFPGRTVGLEEKKAASAQ
;
A
#
# COMPACT_ATOMS: atom_id res chain seq x y z
N ILE A 1 -20.20 13.04 5.57
CA ILE A 1 -19.47 12.13 6.48
C ILE A 1 -18.59 11.26 5.60
N ALA A 2 -17.29 11.23 5.83
CA ALA A 2 -16.37 10.37 5.09
C ALA A 2 -15.25 9.92 6.04
N ALA A 3 -14.80 8.68 5.87
CA ALA A 3 -13.53 8.23 6.41
C ALA A 3 -12.42 8.50 5.39
N ASP A 4 -11.26 8.96 5.86
CA ASP A 4 -10.06 9.14 5.05
C ASP A 4 -9.49 7.80 4.56
N HIS A 5 -9.57 6.78 5.40
CA HIS A 5 -9.16 5.40 5.10
C HIS A 5 -9.99 4.38 5.90
N GLY A 6 -9.79 3.11 5.58
CA GLY A 6 -10.29 1.97 6.34
C GLY A 6 -9.42 1.66 7.56
N PHE A 7 -9.40 0.40 8.00
CA PHE A 7 -8.69 0.01 9.21
C PHE A 7 -8.31 -1.47 9.21
N SER A 8 -7.09 -1.75 9.68
CA SER A 8 -6.59 -3.09 9.93
C SER A 8 -5.89 -3.17 11.29
N THR A 9 -5.77 -4.39 11.83
CA THR A 9 -5.02 -4.66 13.06
C THR A 9 -3.58 -5.08 12.80
N ILE A 10 -2.70 -4.57 13.65
CA ILE A 10 -1.37 -5.04 14.03
C ILE A 10 -1.02 -6.53 13.88
N SER A 11 -0.42 -7.01 12.78
CA SER A 11 0.39 -8.23 12.78
C SER A 11 1.89 -7.93 12.73
N LYS A 12 2.65 -8.53 13.64
CA LYS A 12 4.12 -8.48 13.68
C LYS A 12 4.74 -9.83 13.30
N GLN A 13 4.04 -10.66 12.53
CA GLN A 13 4.49 -12.03 12.25
C GLN A 13 5.00 -12.19 10.82
N SER A 14 6.14 -12.85 10.69
CA SER A 14 6.69 -13.33 9.41
C SER A 14 7.48 -14.61 9.65
N SER A 15 7.31 -15.60 8.80
CA SER A 15 8.06 -16.86 8.85
C SER A 15 9.36 -16.81 8.05
N THR A 16 9.42 -15.94 7.04
CA THR A 16 10.56 -15.84 6.13
C THR A 16 11.58 -14.81 6.61
N SER A 17 11.12 -13.71 7.23
CA SER A 17 11.94 -12.56 7.60
C SER A 17 13.13 -12.93 8.49
N PRO A 18 14.36 -12.62 8.06
CA PRO A 18 15.54 -12.66 8.93
C PRO A 18 15.41 -11.75 10.16
N ALA A 19 14.74 -10.60 10.07
CA ALA A 19 14.48 -9.72 11.20
C ALA A 19 13.60 -10.39 12.26
N ALA A 20 12.49 -11.05 11.88
CA ALA A 20 11.64 -11.78 12.83
C ALA A 20 12.36 -12.95 13.56
N LYS A 21 13.47 -13.44 13.00
CA LYS A 21 14.26 -14.57 13.55
C LYS A 21 15.36 -14.13 14.50
N ALA A 22 15.69 -12.85 14.56
CA ALA A 22 16.69 -12.31 15.47
C ALA A 22 16.09 -12.03 16.86
N ASP A 23 16.95 -11.89 17.86
CA ASP A 23 16.56 -11.51 19.21
C ASP A 23 16.89 -10.02 19.44
N TYR A 24 15.90 -9.26 19.89
CA TYR A 24 16.04 -7.84 20.26
C TYR A 24 15.66 -7.63 21.73
N LYS A 25 16.17 -6.57 22.34
CA LYS A 25 15.96 -6.30 23.77
C LYS A 25 14.50 -6.04 24.13
N ASP A 26 13.76 -5.41 23.23
CA ASP A 26 12.44 -4.82 23.43
C ASP A 26 11.38 -5.33 22.43
N VAL A 27 11.73 -6.32 21.62
CA VAL A 27 10.80 -6.96 20.67
C VAL A 27 10.51 -8.39 21.13
N PRO A 28 9.23 -8.78 21.28
CA PRO A 28 8.88 -10.16 21.59
C PRO A 28 9.48 -11.15 20.58
N LYS A 29 9.94 -12.31 21.09
CA LYS A 29 10.56 -13.33 20.24
C LYS A 29 9.64 -13.76 19.09
N GLY A 30 10.18 -13.76 17.87
CA GLY A 30 9.43 -14.12 16.66
C GLY A 30 8.62 -12.97 16.05
N PHE A 31 8.65 -11.77 16.64
CA PHE A 31 8.00 -10.59 16.08
C PHE A 31 8.95 -9.79 15.20
N LEU A 32 8.39 -9.18 14.16
CA LEU A 32 9.05 -8.19 13.34
C LEU A 32 9.34 -6.94 14.18
N PRO A 33 10.61 -6.50 14.28
CA PRO A 33 10.94 -5.21 14.89
C PRO A 33 10.48 -4.04 14.00
N PRO A 34 10.40 -2.81 14.52
CA PRO A 34 10.38 -1.63 13.67
C PRO A 34 11.59 -1.60 12.73
N GLY A 35 11.38 -1.31 11.45
CA GLY A 35 12.41 -1.28 10.42
C GLY A 35 12.80 -2.66 9.91
N PHE A 36 11.91 -3.65 10.05
CA PHE A 36 12.18 -5.01 9.59
C PHE A 36 12.48 -5.06 8.08
N VAL A 37 11.86 -4.18 7.27
CA VAL A 37 12.17 -4.09 5.84
C VAL A 37 13.60 -3.62 5.62
N ALA A 38 14.02 -2.57 6.33
CA ALA A 38 15.38 -2.04 6.22
C ALA A 38 16.43 -3.08 6.65
N ILE A 39 16.17 -3.82 7.74
CA ILE A 39 17.03 -4.90 8.24
C ILE A 39 17.13 -6.03 7.20
N ASP A 40 16.01 -6.48 6.66
CA ASP A 40 15.99 -7.60 5.72
C ASP A 40 16.64 -7.23 4.38
N LEU A 41 16.42 -6.01 3.89
CA LEU A 41 17.10 -5.49 2.69
C LEU A 41 18.60 -5.31 2.91
N ALA A 42 19.03 -4.76 4.05
CA ALA A 42 20.45 -4.60 4.36
C ALA A 42 21.17 -5.96 4.38
N LYS A 43 20.57 -6.96 5.01
CA LYS A 43 21.07 -8.35 5.02
C LYS A 43 21.12 -8.95 3.62
N ALA A 44 20.04 -8.85 2.85
CA ALA A 44 19.97 -9.39 1.49
C ALA A 44 20.97 -8.73 0.52
N LEU A 45 21.22 -7.43 0.70
CA LEU A 45 22.16 -6.67 -0.11
C LEU A 45 23.61 -6.78 0.39
N SER A 46 23.82 -7.29 1.61
CA SER A 46 25.10 -7.32 2.33
C SER A 46 25.72 -5.93 2.49
N LEU A 47 24.89 -4.97 2.92
CA LEU A 47 25.28 -3.57 3.11
C LEU A 47 25.01 -3.12 4.56
N PRO A 48 25.78 -2.16 5.09
CA PRO A 48 25.52 -1.57 6.39
C PRO A 48 24.16 -0.85 6.45
N LEU A 49 23.53 -0.87 7.62
CA LEU A 49 22.29 -0.17 7.93
C LEU A 49 22.54 0.93 8.97
N PHE A 50 21.93 2.09 8.77
CA PHE A 50 21.94 3.21 9.71
C PHE A 50 20.53 3.72 9.98
N ASP A 51 20.33 4.22 11.19
CA ASP A 51 19.06 4.80 11.65
C ASP A 51 19.08 6.34 11.44
N PRO A 52 18.29 6.87 10.49
CA PRO A 52 18.25 8.30 10.23
C PRO A 52 17.66 9.11 11.40
N ASP A 53 16.78 8.52 12.20
CA ASP A 53 16.16 9.17 13.36
C ASP A 53 17.09 9.20 14.58
N ALA A 54 18.13 8.37 14.58
CA ALA A 54 19.17 8.34 15.59
C ALA A 54 20.48 9.01 15.12
N LYS A 55 20.38 10.08 14.32
CA LYS A 55 21.53 10.84 13.77
C LYS A 55 22.45 9.94 12.93
N ASN A 56 21.86 9.09 12.09
CA ASN A 56 22.58 8.13 11.25
C ASN A 56 23.46 7.16 12.05
N ALA A 57 23.02 6.76 13.25
CA ALA A 57 23.75 5.78 14.03
C ALA A 57 23.71 4.40 13.32
N PRO A 58 24.82 3.64 13.31
CA PRO A 58 24.82 2.28 12.77
C PRO A 58 23.83 1.39 13.54
N VAL A 59 23.09 0.56 12.82
CA VAL A 59 22.20 -0.45 13.39
C VAL A 59 22.93 -1.79 13.44
N ALA A 60 23.16 -2.32 14.64
CA ALA A 60 23.81 -3.62 14.84
C ALA A 60 22.85 -4.80 14.54
N ASP A 61 23.38 -6.01 14.36
CA ASP A 61 22.62 -7.20 13.97
C ASP A 61 21.44 -7.57 14.89
N ASN A 62 21.53 -7.21 16.18
CA ASN A 62 20.53 -7.44 17.21
C ASN A 62 19.86 -6.13 17.70
N ALA A 63 19.96 -5.08 16.88
CA ALA A 63 19.31 -3.80 17.07
C ALA A 63 18.41 -3.50 15.87
N HIS A 64 17.53 -2.52 16.03
CA HIS A 64 16.63 -2.09 14.98
C HIS A 64 16.55 -0.56 14.97
N SER A 65 16.04 0.00 13.87
CA SER A 65 15.82 1.45 13.76
C SER A 65 14.77 1.92 14.77
N SER A 66 14.96 3.12 15.30
CA SER A 66 14.11 3.68 16.36
C SER A 66 12.69 4.01 15.90
N ARG A 67 12.49 4.41 14.64
CA ARG A 67 11.15 4.70 14.07
C ARG A 67 10.78 3.84 12.86
N GLY A 68 11.67 2.95 12.45
CA GLY A 68 11.49 2.03 11.33
C GLY A 68 12.22 2.44 10.05
N ASP A 69 12.59 3.71 9.91
CA ASP A 69 13.33 4.20 8.74
C ASP A 69 14.75 3.63 8.70
N GLY A 70 15.33 3.53 7.50
CA GLY A 70 16.66 2.95 7.31
C GLY A 70 17.43 3.53 6.14
N LEU A 71 18.71 3.82 6.38
CA LEU A 71 19.68 4.18 5.35
C LEU A 71 20.62 2.99 5.13
N ILE A 72 20.63 2.43 3.93
CA ILE A 72 21.42 1.24 3.59
C ILE A 72 22.51 1.65 2.60
N GLY A 73 23.77 1.36 2.92
CA GLY A 73 24.91 1.69 2.08
C GLY A 73 26.21 1.87 2.87
N THR A 74 27.31 2.20 2.20
CA THR A 74 28.60 2.39 2.89
C THR A 74 28.75 3.76 3.56
N ASP A 75 27.98 4.74 3.12
CA ASP A 75 27.96 6.12 3.65
C ASP A 75 26.51 6.55 3.92
N PRO A 76 26.10 6.80 5.17
CA PRO A 76 24.73 7.23 5.47
C PRO A 76 24.40 8.64 4.97
N ALA A 77 25.39 9.47 4.61
CA ALA A 77 25.12 10.74 3.93
C ALA A 77 24.80 10.56 2.44
N LYS A 78 25.12 9.39 1.87
CA LYS A 78 24.89 9.01 0.48
C LYS A 78 24.49 7.54 0.38
N PRO A 79 23.33 7.16 0.95
CA PRO A 79 22.90 5.78 0.98
C PRO A 79 22.60 5.26 -0.44
N ASP A 80 22.78 3.96 -0.63
CA ASP A 80 22.41 3.25 -1.85
C ASP A 80 20.89 3.01 -1.90
N VAL A 81 20.29 2.71 -0.73
CA VAL A 81 18.84 2.49 -0.55
C VAL A 81 18.37 3.24 0.69
N VAL A 82 17.22 3.91 0.58
CA VAL A 82 16.51 4.47 1.74
C VAL A 82 15.17 3.75 1.87
N VAL A 83 14.87 3.27 3.07
CA VAL A 83 13.57 2.73 3.44
C VAL A 83 12.88 3.73 4.35
N ALA A 84 11.69 4.18 3.97
CA ALA A 84 10.83 5.00 4.80
C ALA A 84 9.62 4.16 5.22
N ALA A 85 9.54 3.90 6.53
CA ALA A 85 8.49 3.09 7.13
C ALA A 85 7.17 3.87 7.16
N ASN A 86 6.09 3.24 6.70
CA ASN A 86 4.80 3.94 6.54
C ASN A 86 3.59 3.10 6.99
N GLY A 87 3.78 2.20 7.97
CA GLY A 87 2.69 1.39 8.53
C GLY A 87 2.34 0.21 7.62
N GLY A 88 1.14 0.18 7.04
CA GLY A 88 0.68 -0.90 6.15
C GLY A 88 1.41 -0.98 4.79
N SER A 89 2.25 0.01 4.50
CA SER A 89 3.16 0.01 3.35
C SER A 89 4.48 0.66 3.70
N ASP A 90 5.52 0.38 2.90
CA ASP A 90 6.81 1.05 2.99
C ASP A 90 7.21 1.63 1.64
N LEU A 91 8.00 2.70 1.69
CA LEU A 91 8.54 3.37 0.52
C LEU A 91 10.05 3.13 0.45
N VAL A 92 10.52 2.63 -0.69
CA VAL A 92 11.95 2.45 -0.96
C VAL A 92 12.40 3.48 -1.99
N TYR A 93 13.45 4.22 -1.68
CA TYR A 93 14.09 5.16 -2.58
C TYR A 93 15.47 4.65 -2.98
N LEU A 94 15.80 4.84 -4.26
CA LEU A 94 17.13 4.58 -4.82
C LEU A 94 17.69 5.91 -5.32
N PRO A 95 18.51 6.63 -4.53
CA PRO A 95 18.96 7.98 -4.88
C PRO A 95 19.66 8.09 -6.25
N THR A 96 20.29 7.01 -6.71
CA THR A 96 20.99 6.95 -8.00
C THR A 96 20.11 6.46 -9.16
N GLY A 97 18.90 5.96 -8.89
CA GLY A 97 18.05 5.32 -9.91
C GLY A 97 18.65 4.04 -10.50
N ASP A 98 19.53 3.34 -9.78
CA ASP A 98 20.19 2.13 -10.28
C ASP A 98 19.19 0.98 -10.46
N ARG A 99 18.92 0.65 -11.73
CA ARG A 99 18.03 -0.43 -12.15
C ARG A 99 18.51 -1.83 -11.71
N ALA A 100 19.81 -2.08 -11.67
CA ALA A 100 20.35 -3.37 -11.23
C ALA A 100 20.17 -3.53 -9.71
N LEU A 101 20.37 -2.45 -8.95
CA LEU A 101 20.05 -2.43 -7.52
C LEU A 101 18.54 -2.62 -7.29
N ALA A 102 17.69 -1.96 -8.07
CA ALA A 102 16.24 -2.15 -8.01
C ALA A 102 15.84 -3.62 -8.21
N ALA A 103 16.45 -4.32 -9.17
CA ALA A 103 16.20 -5.76 -9.39
C ALA A 103 16.50 -6.58 -8.12
N ARG A 104 17.67 -6.34 -7.49
CA ARG A 104 18.07 -7.04 -6.26
C ARG A 104 17.14 -6.76 -5.10
N VAL A 105 16.67 -5.52 -4.96
CA VAL A 105 15.68 -5.14 -3.94
C VAL A 105 14.34 -5.85 -4.19
N VAL A 106 13.84 -5.86 -5.43
CA VAL A 106 12.62 -6.58 -5.81
C VAL A 106 12.75 -8.07 -5.50
N ASP A 107 13.86 -8.70 -5.88
CA ASP A 107 14.11 -10.13 -5.61
C ASP A 107 14.13 -10.44 -4.11
N ALA A 108 14.76 -9.58 -3.31
CA ALA A 108 14.79 -9.72 -1.85
C ALA A 108 13.39 -9.59 -1.22
N LEU A 109 12.57 -8.67 -1.71
CA LEU A 109 11.20 -8.46 -1.24
C LEU A 109 10.25 -9.59 -1.65
N LEU A 110 10.38 -10.11 -2.87
CA LEU A 110 9.59 -11.25 -3.36
C LEU A 110 9.86 -12.54 -2.57
N ALA A 111 10.99 -12.65 -1.89
CA ALA A 111 11.31 -13.77 -1.02
C ALA A 111 10.57 -13.72 0.33
N GLN A 112 9.90 -12.61 0.67
CA GLN A 112 9.31 -12.41 1.98
C GLN A 112 7.80 -12.65 2.01
N ASP A 113 7.32 -13.33 3.06
CA ASP A 113 5.90 -13.64 3.25
C ASP A 113 5.09 -12.45 3.78
N TYR A 114 5.74 -11.43 4.32
CA TYR A 114 5.10 -10.18 4.72
C TYR A 114 4.78 -9.26 3.53
N VAL A 115 5.32 -9.53 2.33
CA VAL A 115 5.02 -8.75 1.13
C VAL A 115 3.80 -9.34 0.42
N SER A 116 2.89 -8.46 0.03
CA SER A 116 1.77 -8.79 -0.84
C SER A 116 1.74 -8.02 -2.15
N GLY A 117 2.40 -6.88 -2.31
CA GLY A 117 2.43 -6.25 -3.62
C GLY A 117 3.64 -5.36 -3.78
N LEU A 118 4.11 -5.23 -5.02
CA LEU A 118 5.25 -4.39 -5.34
C LEU A 118 4.90 -3.50 -6.52
N PHE A 119 5.11 -2.21 -6.33
CA PHE A 119 4.91 -1.21 -7.38
C PHE A 119 6.22 -0.46 -7.60
N VAL A 120 6.71 -0.42 -8.84
CA VAL A 120 8.03 0.12 -9.18
C VAL A 120 7.89 1.36 -10.05
N ASP A 121 8.74 2.37 -9.83
CA ASP A 121 8.75 3.58 -10.66
C ASP A 121 8.95 3.21 -12.13
N ASP A 122 8.09 3.75 -13.00
CA ASP A 122 8.08 3.49 -14.44
C ASP A 122 9.47 3.71 -15.09
N SER A 123 10.26 4.65 -14.58
CA SER A 123 11.60 4.99 -15.12
C SER A 123 12.64 3.90 -14.92
N LEU A 124 12.45 3.00 -13.95
CA LEU A 124 13.33 1.85 -13.71
C LEU A 124 13.01 0.68 -14.65
N GLY A 125 11.91 0.76 -15.40
CA GLY A 125 11.40 -0.28 -16.27
C GLY A 125 10.60 -1.35 -15.53
N SER A 126 10.38 -2.49 -16.17
CA SER A 126 9.54 -3.57 -15.63
C SER A 126 10.35 -4.67 -14.96
N PHE A 127 9.85 -5.13 -13.82
CA PHE A 127 10.36 -6.29 -13.09
C PHE A 127 9.24 -7.32 -12.91
N PRO A 128 9.47 -8.61 -13.22
CA PRO A 128 8.50 -9.67 -12.93
C PRO A 128 8.05 -9.63 -11.45
N GLY A 129 6.78 -9.92 -11.21
CA GLY A 129 6.16 -9.80 -9.88
C GLY A 129 5.68 -8.40 -9.50
N THR A 130 5.96 -7.36 -10.30
CA THR A 130 5.65 -5.95 -9.98
C THR A 130 4.72 -5.27 -10.99
N LEU A 131 3.96 -4.27 -10.54
CA LEU A 131 3.24 -3.33 -11.40
C LEU A 131 3.94 -1.95 -11.39
N PRO A 132 3.75 -1.08 -12.40
CA PRO A 132 4.33 0.27 -12.34
C PRO A 132 3.56 1.18 -11.36
N LEU A 133 4.22 2.19 -10.80
CA LEU A 133 3.56 3.21 -9.95
C LEU A 133 2.40 3.92 -10.66
N SER A 134 2.52 4.14 -11.98
CA SER A 134 1.44 4.68 -12.80
C SER A 134 0.16 3.84 -12.78
N ALA A 135 0.25 2.51 -12.55
CA ALA A 135 -0.93 1.64 -12.47
C ALA A 135 -1.83 1.96 -11.26
N ILE A 136 -1.25 2.48 -10.18
CA ILE A 136 -1.93 2.85 -8.93
C ILE A 136 -2.06 4.37 -8.75
N GLY A 137 -1.80 5.15 -9.81
CA GLY A 137 -1.93 6.61 -9.75
C GLY A 137 -0.91 7.30 -8.84
N LEU A 138 0.16 6.63 -8.42
CA LEU A 138 1.21 7.20 -7.56
C LEU A 138 2.31 7.89 -8.39
N LYS A 139 1.89 8.67 -9.39
CA LYS A 139 2.76 9.48 -10.23
C LYS A 139 2.11 10.84 -10.46
N GLY A 140 2.80 11.90 -10.08
CA GLY A 140 2.25 13.25 -10.13
C GLY A 140 3.33 14.33 -10.12
N ALA A 141 2.91 15.57 -9.92
CA ALA A 141 3.78 16.75 -9.88
C ALA A 141 4.09 17.19 -8.43
N ALA A 142 4.06 16.27 -7.47
CA ALA A 142 4.42 16.57 -6.09
C ALA A 142 5.91 16.98 -6.01
N VAL A 143 6.22 17.90 -5.10
CA VAL A 143 7.60 18.38 -4.89
C VAL A 143 8.45 17.33 -4.15
N THR A 144 7.80 16.46 -3.38
CA THR A 144 8.45 15.36 -2.68
C THR A 144 8.97 14.32 -3.67
N PRO A 145 10.14 13.72 -3.44
CA PRO A 145 10.65 12.65 -4.29
C PRO A 145 9.64 11.51 -4.44
N SER A 146 9.51 10.97 -5.66
CA SER A 146 8.80 9.73 -5.90
C SER A 146 9.62 8.54 -5.37
N PRO A 147 8.99 7.55 -4.71
CA PRO A 147 9.68 6.33 -4.33
C PRO A 147 10.09 5.54 -5.57
N ALA A 148 11.20 4.79 -5.48
CA ALA A 148 11.59 3.84 -6.50
C ALA A 148 10.69 2.59 -6.45
N ILE A 149 10.30 2.16 -5.25
CA ILE A 149 9.46 0.98 -5.03
C ILE A 149 8.49 1.27 -3.88
N VAL A 150 7.22 0.90 -4.02
CA VAL A 150 6.22 0.86 -2.95
C VAL A 150 5.95 -0.59 -2.59
N ILE A 151 6.05 -0.89 -1.30
CA ILE A 151 5.77 -2.20 -0.74
C ILE A 151 4.37 -2.18 -0.16
N ASN A 152 3.51 -3.04 -0.67
CA ASN A 152 2.22 -3.33 -0.05
C ASN A 152 2.35 -4.58 0.83
N PHE A 153 2.05 -4.46 2.12
CA PHE A 153 2.19 -5.58 3.04
C PHE A 153 1.02 -6.56 2.99
N ARG A 154 1.30 -7.76 3.49
CA ARG A 154 0.35 -8.86 3.60
C ARG A 154 -0.75 -8.54 4.60
N SER A 155 -1.97 -8.85 4.23
CA SER A 155 -3.15 -8.82 5.09
C SER A 155 -3.92 -10.14 5.06
N PHE A 156 -4.64 -10.43 6.13
CA PHE A 156 -5.44 -11.63 6.28
C PHE A 156 -6.62 -11.41 7.24
N SER A 157 -7.71 -12.14 7.03
CA SER A 157 -8.86 -12.14 7.95
C SER A 157 -8.50 -12.88 9.24
N THR A 158 -9.00 -12.36 10.37
CA THR A 158 -8.93 -13.03 11.68
C THR A 158 -10.13 -13.93 11.97
N GLY A 159 -11.06 -14.07 11.01
CA GLY A 159 -12.09 -15.13 11.03
C GLY A 159 -13.50 -14.71 11.47
N CYS A 160 -13.88 -13.44 11.32
CA CYS A 160 -15.26 -12.99 11.53
C CYS A 160 -16.12 -13.06 10.25
N ASP A 161 -17.44 -12.86 10.40
CA ASP A 161 -18.44 -12.93 9.31
C ASP A 161 -18.17 -11.96 8.14
N GLN A 162 -17.57 -10.79 8.43
CA GLN A 162 -17.23 -9.77 7.46
C GLN A 162 -15.71 -9.56 7.47
N PRO A 163 -14.93 -10.30 6.65
CA PRO A 163 -13.47 -10.28 6.66
C PRO A 163 -12.85 -8.88 6.64
N VAL A 164 -13.43 -7.97 5.86
CA VAL A 164 -12.99 -6.56 5.75
C VAL A 164 -13.09 -5.78 7.07
N LEU A 165 -13.87 -6.24 8.05
CA LEU A 165 -14.03 -5.62 9.37
C LEU A 165 -13.16 -6.25 10.47
N CYS A 166 -12.46 -7.35 10.16
CA CYS A 166 -11.60 -8.06 11.11
C CYS A 166 -10.28 -8.48 10.46
N THR A 167 -9.72 -7.58 9.67
CA THR A 167 -8.44 -7.80 9.00
C THR A 167 -7.28 -7.49 9.94
N ALA A 168 -6.24 -8.31 9.84
CA ALA A 168 -4.91 -7.98 10.32
C ALA A 168 -3.97 -7.74 9.13
N GLU A 169 -3.00 -6.86 9.30
CA GLU A 169 -1.97 -6.55 8.33
C GLU A 169 -0.60 -6.59 8.96
N VAL A 170 0.42 -6.98 8.18
CA VAL A 170 1.80 -6.70 8.58
C VAL A 170 2.03 -5.20 8.43
N ALA A 171 2.65 -4.59 9.43
CA ALA A 171 2.95 -3.16 9.42
C ALA A 171 4.34 -2.84 9.96
N ASP A 172 5.10 -2.03 9.23
CA ASP A 172 6.36 -1.46 9.70
C ASP A 172 6.10 -0.15 10.46
N THR A 173 6.26 -0.23 11.78
CA THR A 173 5.82 0.80 12.73
C THR A 173 6.32 0.47 14.13
N PRO A 174 6.55 1.47 15.01
CA PRO A 174 6.81 1.25 16.43
C PRO A 174 5.59 0.73 17.23
N LEU A 175 4.40 0.71 16.62
CA LEU A 175 3.20 0.16 17.25
C LEU A 175 3.28 -1.37 17.39
N GLN A 176 2.50 -1.90 18.33
CA GLN A 176 2.52 -3.28 18.79
C GLN A 176 1.44 -4.14 18.10
N GLN A 177 1.64 -5.45 18.13
CA GLN A 177 0.65 -6.45 17.72
C GLN A 177 -0.73 -6.13 18.33
N GLY A 178 -1.78 -6.21 17.52
CA GLY A 178 -3.17 -5.97 17.92
C GLY A 178 -3.58 -4.50 18.04
N GLN A 179 -2.66 -3.53 17.92
CA GLN A 179 -3.04 -2.13 17.76
C GLN A 179 -3.59 -1.85 16.34
N GLY A 180 -4.11 -0.65 16.11
CA GLY A 180 -4.65 -0.25 14.81
C GLY A 180 -3.62 0.31 13.85
N MET A 181 -3.81 0.07 12.54
CA MET A 181 -3.03 0.63 11.45
C MET A 181 -3.88 0.72 10.17
N HIS A 182 -3.30 1.32 9.14
CA HIS A 182 -3.81 1.41 7.78
C HIS A 182 -2.63 1.65 6.82
N GLY A 183 -2.93 1.77 5.54
CA GLY A 183 -1.99 2.22 4.51
C GLY A 183 -1.54 1.11 3.56
N ASN A 184 -2.20 -0.05 3.58
CA ASN A 184 -1.99 -1.09 2.58
C ASN A 184 -3.11 -1.08 1.52
N PHE A 185 -3.02 -1.98 0.54
CA PHE A 185 -4.01 -2.17 -0.53
C PHE A 185 -5.01 -3.30 -0.25
N SER A 186 -5.19 -3.68 1.02
CA SER A 186 -6.29 -4.52 1.50
C SER A 186 -7.63 -3.84 1.27
N ARG A 187 -8.66 -4.64 1.02
CA ARG A 187 -10.02 -4.09 0.99
C ARG A 187 -10.44 -3.52 2.35
N ALA A 188 -9.87 -3.99 3.45
CA ALA A 188 -10.11 -3.41 4.78
C ALA A 188 -9.62 -1.96 4.91
N ASP A 189 -8.63 -1.57 4.12
CA ASP A 189 -8.00 -0.24 4.14
C ASP A 189 -8.55 0.69 3.06
N THR A 190 -8.93 0.13 1.90
CA THR A 190 -9.49 0.89 0.78
C THR A 190 -11.01 1.06 0.87
N MET A 191 -11.70 0.28 1.71
CA MET A 191 -13.15 0.35 1.86
C MET A 191 -13.53 1.39 2.91
N ASN A 192 -13.76 2.62 2.45
CA ASN A 192 -14.19 3.70 3.31
C ASN A 192 -15.71 3.78 3.39
N PHE A 193 -16.22 4.21 4.55
CA PHE A 193 -17.61 4.60 4.69
C PHE A 193 -17.80 6.06 4.27
N MET A 194 -18.81 6.32 3.44
CA MET A 194 -19.25 7.67 3.08
C MET A 194 -20.76 7.80 3.19
N ALA A 195 -21.21 8.95 3.68
CA ALA A 195 -22.61 9.30 3.73
C ALA A 195 -22.81 10.81 3.54
N ALA A 196 -23.85 11.18 2.81
CA ALA A 196 -24.29 12.54 2.63
C ALA A 196 -25.74 12.69 3.11
N ILE A 197 -26.05 13.86 3.67
CA ILE A 197 -27.40 14.24 4.10
C ILE A 197 -27.63 15.70 3.73
N GLY A 198 -28.78 15.99 3.16
CA GLY A 198 -29.17 17.33 2.74
C GLY A 198 -30.26 17.28 1.66
N PRO A 199 -30.86 18.43 1.35
CA PRO A 199 -31.93 18.52 0.35
C PRO A 199 -31.46 18.17 -1.07
N ASP A 200 -30.16 18.35 -1.35
CA ASP A 200 -29.56 18.10 -2.67
C ASP A 200 -29.13 16.64 -2.90
N PHE A 201 -29.33 15.76 -1.92
CA PHE A 201 -28.99 14.33 -2.02
C PHE A 201 -30.26 13.47 -2.03
N LYS A 202 -30.20 12.33 -2.72
CA LYS A 202 -31.26 11.32 -2.68
C LYS A 202 -31.43 10.81 -1.25
N THR A 203 -32.68 10.73 -0.80
CA THR A 203 -33.00 10.18 0.53
C THR A 203 -33.11 8.66 0.48
N LYS A 204 -32.69 7.98 1.56
CA LYS A 204 -32.74 6.50 1.69
C LYS A 204 -32.07 5.77 0.52
N PHE A 205 -31.02 6.36 -0.04
CA PHE A 205 -30.29 5.83 -1.19
C PHE A 205 -28.98 5.21 -0.72
N VAL A 206 -28.69 4.00 -1.20
CA VAL A 206 -27.39 3.34 -1.05
C VAL A 206 -26.73 3.39 -2.41
N ASP A 207 -25.54 4.00 -2.47
CA ASP A 207 -24.77 4.08 -3.70
C ASP A 207 -23.76 2.94 -3.76
N GLU A 208 -23.91 2.08 -4.77
CA GLU A 208 -22.98 0.98 -5.03
C GLU A 208 -21.88 1.37 -6.04
N THR A 209 -21.95 2.59 -6.59
CA THR A 209 -20.97 3.10 -7.55
C THR A 209 -19.63 3.37 -6.85
N PRO A 210 -18.49 2.95 -7.43
CA PRO A 210 -17.18 3.28 -6.87
C PRO A 210 -17.03 4.79 -6.68
N THR A 211 -16.70 5.17 -5.45
CA THR A 211 -16.60 6.56 -4.99
C THR A 211 -15.35 6.73 -4.13
N SER A 212 -14.75 7.92 -4.17
CA SER A 212 -13.46 8.23 -3.53
C SER A 212 -13.54 9.54 -2.76
N ASN A 213 -12.62 9.72 -1.80
CA ASN A 213 -12.48 10.96 -1.05
C ASN A 213 -12.17 12.15 -1.98
N ALA A 214 -11.57 11.88 -3.14
CA ALA A 214 -11.34 12.88 -4.19
C ALA A 214 -12.65 13.49 -4.74
N ASP A 215 -13.77 12.76 -4.66
CA ASP A 215 -15.07 13.17 -5.23
C ASP A 215 -15.84 14.09 -4.29
N VAL A 216 -15.56 14.02 -2.98
CA VAL A 216 -16.28 14.77 -1.93
C VAL A 216 -16.22 16.27 -2.21
N GLY A 217 -15.01 16.80 -2.41
CA GLY A 217 -14.81 18.23 -2.66
C GLY A 217 -15.48 18.71 -3.97
N ARG A 218 -15.44 17.88 -5.02
CA ARG A 218 -16.05 18.19 -6.33
C ARG A 218 -17.56 18.18 -6.26
N THR A 219 -18.13 17.24 -5.52
CA THR A 219 -19.57 17.11 -5.30
C THR A 219 -20.10 18.28 -4.46
N ILE A 220 -19.42 18.65 -3.38
CA ILE A 220 -19.80 19.82 -2.55
C ILE A 220 -19.73 21.11 -3.37
N ALA A 221 -18.65 21.31 -4.14
CA ALA A 221 -18.53 22.49 -5.00
C ALA A 221 -19.69 22.57 -6.01
N HIS A 222 -20.06 21.44 -6.62
CA HIS A 222 -21.20 21.37 -7.54
C HIS A 222 -22.52 21.75 -6.87
N VAL A 223 -22.82 21.20 -5.69
CA VAL A 223 -24.04 21.52 -4.93
C VAL A 223 -24.10 23.01 -4.56
N LEU A 224 -22.95 23.61 -4.23
CA LEU A 224 -22.87 25.04 -3.89
C LEU A 224 -22.83 25.98 -5.12
N GLY A 225 -22.88 25.44 -6.34
CA GLY A 225 -22.75 26.23 -7.58
C GLY A 225 -21.36 26.87 -7.75
N LEU A 226 -20.33 26.30 -7.13
CA LEU A 226 -18.95 26.81 -7.18
C LEU A 226 -18.17 26.15 -8.31
N SER A 227 -17.50 26.99 -9.11
CA SER A 227 -16.60 26.52 -10.17
C SER A 227 -15.16 26.57 -9.67
N ILE A 228 -14.58 25.40 -9.40
CA ILE A 228 -13.21 25.26 -8.91
C ILE A 228 -12.32 24.72 -10.04
N PRO A 229 -11.33 25.48 -10.52
CA PRO A 229 -10.37 25.00 -11.50
C PRO A 229 -9.55 23.82 -10.97
N SER A 230 -9.37 22.79 -11.80
CA SER A 230 -8.50 21.66 -11.48
C SER A 230 -7.02 22.03 -11.59
N LYS A 231 -6.19 21.48 -10.71
CA LYS A 231 -4.73 21.49 -10.83
C LYS A 231 -4.24 20.09 -11.20
N GLY A 232 -4.04 19.85 -12.49
CA GLY A 232 -3.66 18.54 -13.02
C GLY A 232 -4.85 17.59 -13.25
N PRO A 233 -4.57 16.36 -13.71
CA PRO A 233 -5.60 15.40 -14.11
C PRO A 233 -6.11 14.48 -12.98
N LEU A 234 -5.37 14.38 -11.87
CA LEU A 234 -5.74 13.54 -10.72
C LEU A 234 -6.77 14.26 -9.85
N VAL A 235 -8.02 14.30 -10.35
CA VAL A 235 -9.15 14.93 -9.68
C VAL A 235 -10.31 13.96 -9.57
N GLY A 236 -11.11 14.11 -8.52
CA GLY A 236 -12.37 13.38 -8.41
C GLY A 236 -13.44 13.89 -9.39
N ARG A 237 -14.56 13.20 -9.42
CA ARG A 237 -15.77 13.54 -10.17
C ARG A 237 -16.86 14.08 -9.24
N VAL A 238 -17.92 14.60 -9.85
CA VAL A 238 -19.18 14.82 -9.12
C VAL A 238 -19.86 13.47 -8.99
N VAL A 239 -20.28 13.09 -7.78
CA VAL A 239 -21.09 11.89 -7.52
C VAL A 239 -22.55 12.19 -7.90
N SER A 240 -22.81 12.36 -9.20
CA SER A 240 -24.11 12.79 -9.72
C SER A 240 -25.21 11.78 -9.40
N GLU A 241 -24.89 10.50 -9.38
CA GLU A 241 -25.80 9.41 -9.04
C GLU A 241 -26.41 9.55 -7.64
N ALA A 242 -25.75 10.27 -6.73
CA ALA A 242 -26.27 10.54 -5.39
C ALA A 242 -27.23 11.76 -5.34
N LEU A 243 -27.35 12.54 -6.42
CA LEU A 243 -28.20 13.73 -6.51
C LEU A 243 -29.57 13.40 -7.14
N PRO A 244 -30.70 14.00 -6.71
CA PRO A 244 -32.06 13.63 -7.15
C PRO A 244 -32.27 13.53 -8.67
N ASN A 245 -31.61 14.40 -9.46
CA ASN A 245 -31.74 14.46 -10.91
C ASN A 245 -30.45 14.06 -11.65
N GLY A 246 -29.45 13.51 -10.95
CA GLY A 246 -28.20 13.12 -11.58
C GLY A 246 -28.25 11.71 -12.18
N SER A 247 -27.48 11.51 -13.24
CA SER A 247 -27.33 10.23 -13.93
C SER A 247 -26.32 9.34 -13.22
N ALA A 248 -26.54 8.03 -13.31
CA ALA A 248 -25.53 7.03 -12.96
C ALA A 248 -24.41 7.02 -14.02
N PRO A 249 -23.14 6.97 -13.60
CA PRO A 249 -22.02 6.85 -14.54
C PRO A 249 -21.91 5.41 -15.07
N THR A 250 -21.11 5.22 -16.11
CA THR A 250 -20.76 3.88 -16.59
C THR A 250 -19.65 3.31 -15.70
N VAL A 251 -19.82 2.09 -15.19
CA VAL A 251 -18.83 1.42 -14.35
C VAL A 251 -18.28 0.20 -15.08
N THR A 252 -16.97 0.18 -15.30
CA THR A 252 -16.27 -0.93 -15.96
C THR A 252 -15.23 -1.55 -15.03
N PRO A 253 -15.38 -2.81 -14.59
CA PRO A 253 -14.35 -3.47 -13.80
C PRO A 253 -13.11 -3.78 -14.66
N GLN A 254 -11.93 -3.65 -14.06
CA GLN A 254 -10.64 -3.93 -14.68
C GLN A 254 -9.75 -4.74 -13.74
N THR A 255 -8.97 -5.64 -14.33
CA THR A 255 -7.94 -6.42 -13.62
C THR A 255 -6.61 -6.24 -14.34
N VAL A 256 -5.60 -5.74 -13.62
CA VAL A 256 -4.23 -5.62 -14.11
C VAL A 256 -3.36 -6.63 -13.38
N ARG A 257 -2.45 -7.31 -14.09
CA ARG A 257 -1.58 -8.35 -13.54
C ARG A 257 -0.15 -8.18 -14.01
N SER A 258 0.81 -8.32 -13.11
CA SER A 258 2.22 -8.40 -13.47
C SER A 258 2.55 -9.77 -14.08
N PRO A 259 3.65 -9.87 -14.87
CA PRO A 259 4.31 -11.16 -15.10
C PRO A 259 4.61 -11.85 -13.76
N VAL A 260 4.64 -13.18 -13.77
CA VAL A 260 4.88 -13.99 -12.56
C VAL A 260 6.37 -14.02 -12.22
N ALA A 261 6.69 -13.93 -10.92
CA ALA A 261 8.01 -14.18 -10.35
C ALA A 261 7.87 -15.00 -9.06
N ASN A 262 8.63 -16.09 -8.91
CA ASN A 262 8.55 -16.97 -7.73
C ASN A 262 7.13 -17.46 -7.39
N GLY A 263 6.28 -17.65 -8.40
CA GLY A 263 4.87 -18.00 -8.22
C GLY A 263 3.96 -16.85 -7.80
N LEU A 264 4.49 -15.63 -7.66
CA LEU A 264 3.77 -14.42 -7.25
C LEU A 264 3.51 -13.50 -8.46
N SER A 265 2.35 -12.84 -8.48
CA SER A 265 1.99 -11.82 -9.47
C SER A 265 1.21 -10.73 -8.76
N THR A 266 1.70 -9.48 -8.83
CA THR A 266 0.96 -8.34 -8.29
C THR A 266 -0.29 -8.14 -9.15
N VAL A 267 -1.45 -8.23 -8.52
CA VAL A 267 -2.76 -8.02 -9.11
C VAL A 267 -3.32 -6.71 -8.60
N LEU A 268 -3.94 -5.93 -9.48
CA LEU A 268 -4.74 -4.76 -9.14
C LEU A 268 -6.16 -4.98 -9.67
N LEU A 269 -7.15 -4.98 -8.78
CA LEU A 269 -8.54 -4.83 -9.13
C LEU A 269 -8.92 -3.36 -9.01
N ARG A 270 -9.53 -2.83 -10.07
CA ARG A 270 -9.96 -1.43 -10.12
C ARG A 270 -11.23 -1.32 -10.97
N TYR A 271 -11.89 -0.18 -10.88
CA TYR A 271 -12.99 0.19 -11.76
C TYR A 271 -12.60 1.42 -12.56
N GLU A 272 -13.12 1.53 -13.76
CA GLU A 272 -13.19 2.77 -14.50
C GLU A 272 -14.62 3.28 -14.39
N VAL A 273 -14.81 4.44 -13.75
CA VAL A 273 -16.09 5.12 -13.66
C VAL A 273 -16.07 6.28 -14.64
N ASP A 274 -16.81 6.12 -15.73
CA ASP A 274 -16.67 6.85 -16.99
C ASP A 274 -15.24 6.80 -17.54
N SER A 275 -14.36 7.71 -17.12
CA SER A 275 -12.94 7.75 -17.50
C SER A 275 -11.99 7.91 -16.32
N VAL A 276 -12.52 7.83 -15.09
CA VAL A 276 -11.77 8.02 -13.85
C VAL A 276 -11.49 6.66 -13.20
N PRO A 277 -10.23 6.32 -12.90
CA PRO A 277 -9.90 5.06 -12.25
C PRO A 277 -10.17 5.10 -10.73
N TYR A 278 -10.74 4.01 -10.20
CA TYR A 278 -11.00 3.77 -8.77
C TYR A 278 -10.35 2.45 -8.35
N PHE A 279 -9.41 2.52 -7.41
CA PHE A 279 -8.68 1.35 -6.95
C PHE A 279 -9.47 0.62 -5.87
N ASP A 280 -9.64 -0.69 -6.04
CA ASP A 280 -10.42 -1.52 -5.12
C ASP A 280 -9.49 -2.28 -4.17
N VAL A 281 -8.61 -3.12 -4.71
CA VAL A 281 -7.67 -3.93 -3.93
C VAL A 281 -6.45 -4.26 -4.80
N ALA A 282 -5.27 -4.35 -4.19
CA ALA A 282 -4.06 -4.73 -4.89
C ALA A 282 -3.11 -5.59 -4.04
N GLY A 283 -2.38 -6.49 -4.69
CA GLY A 283 -1.45 -7.41 -4.04
C GLY A 283 -1.40 -8.79 -4.67
N PHE A 284 -0.89 -9.77 -3.93
CA PHE A 284 -0.69 -11.15 -4.33
C PHE A 284 -1.93 -11.91 -3.87
N PRO A 285 -2.59 -12.66 -4.76
CA PRO A 285 -3.70 -13.53 -4.38
C PRO A 285 -3.31 -14.42 -3.18
N GLY A 286 -4.17 -14.48 -2.16
CA GLY A 286 -3.92 -15.24 -0.92
C GLY A 286 -3.11 -14.49 0.15
N ARG A 287 -2.58 -13.30 -0.17
CA ARG A 287 -1.84 -12.45 0.78
C ARG A 287 -2.46 -11.06 0.98
N THR A 288 -3.62 -10.80 0.37
CA THR A 288 -4.36 -9.55 0.57
C THR A 288 -5.84 -9.85 0.75
N VAL A 289 -6.46 -9.34 1.81
CA VAL A 289 -7.92 -9.44 1.98
C VAL A 289 -8.62 -8.69 0.84
N GLY A 290 -9.51 -9.38 0.13
CA GLY A 290 -10.12 -8.92 -1.12
C GLY A 290 -9.48 -9.50 -2.39
N LEU A 291 -8.35 -10.20 -2.27
CA LEU A 291 -7.71 -10.95 -3.36
C LEU A 291 -7.57 -12.43 -3.01
N GLU A 292 -8.61 -13.19 -3.32
CA GLU A 292 -8.63 -14.62 -3.06
C GLU A 292 -7.66 -15.39 -3.99
N GLU A 293 -7.01 -16.41 -3.44
CA GLU A 293 -6.37 -17.44 -4.26
C GLU A 293 -7.45 -18.11 -5.12
N LYS A 294 -7.22 -18.21 -6.44
CA LYS A 294 -8.03 -19.14 -7.24
C LYS A 294 -7.74 -20.54 -6.71
N LYS A 295 -8.66 -21.12 -5.93
CA LYS A 295 -8.66 -22.56 -5.69
C LYS A 295 -8.61 -23.23 -7.05
N ALA A 296 -7.58 -24.04 -7.31
CA ALA A 296 -7.59 -24.91 -8.46
C ALA A 296 -8.92 -25.67 -8.42
N ALA A 297 -9.71 -25.59 -9.50
CA ALA A 297 -10.90 -26.41 -9.62
C ALA A 297 -10.42 -27.85 -9.42
N SER A 298 -10.83 -28.46 -8.31
CA SER A 298 -10.62 -29.89 -8.09
C SER A 298 -11.25 -30.59 -9.28
N ALA A 299 -10.40 -31.19 -10.13
CA ALA A 299 -10.88 -32.08 -11.17
C ALA A 299 -11.70 -33.17 -10.48
N GLN A 300 -13.01 -33.16 -10.73
CA GLN A 300 -13.88 -34.30 -10.44
C GLN A 300 -13.69 -35.36 -11.53
#